data_AF-A0A117NBT5-F1
#
_entry.id   AF-A0A117NBT5-F1
#
_cell.length_a   1.000
_cell.length_b   1.000
_cell.length_c   1.000
_cell.angle_alpha   90.00
_cell.angle_beta   90.00
_cell.angle_gamma   90.00
#
_symmetry.space_group_name_H-M   'P 1'
#
loop_
_entity.id
_entity.type
_entity.pdbx_description
1 polymer ?
#
loop_
_entity_poly.entity_id
_entity_poly.type
_entity_poly.pdbx_seq_one_letter_code
_entity_poly.pdbx_strand_id
1 'polypeptide(L)'
;MAIWGADIAQLKTLGTKLQAGSSEIDKQKSLLTKVLEGTDWKGPDADKFRSEWNGQHVAALAKVSQALQEAGKQASRNATEQENASR
;
A
#
# COMPACT_ATOMS: atom_id res chain seq x y z
N MET A 1 -4.97 35.93 3.56
CA MET A 1 -6.40 35.78 3.22
C MET A 1 -6.67 34.29 3.28
N ALA A 2 -7.28 33.85 4.38
CA ALA A 2 -7.49 32.43 4.65
C ALA A 2 -8.38 31.81 3.54
N ILE A 3 -8.46 30.49 3.33
CA ILE A 3 -9.58 29.69 3.87
C ILE A 3 -9.47 28.27 3.28
N TRP A 4 -9.27 27.27 4.14
CA TRP A 4 -9.67 25.86 3.99
C TRP A 4 -9.34 25.10 2.70
N GLY A 5 -8.14 24.51 2.66
CA GLY A 5 -7.77 23.44 1.73
C GLY A 5 -6.32 23.06 1.99
N ALA A 6 -6.02 21.80 2.29
CA ALA A 6 -4.63 21.36 2.33
C ALA A 6 -3.98 21.74 0.98
N ASP A 7 -2.79 22.34 1.01
CA ASP A 7 -2.05 22.76 -0.20
C ASP A 7 -2.20 21.69 -1.29
N ILE A 8 -2.85 22.05 -2.41
CA ILE A 8 -3.21 21.13 -3.50
C ILE A 8 -1.98 20.33 -3.95
N ALA A 9 -0.80 20.96 -3.96
CA ALA A 9 0.46 20.30 -4.29
C ALA A 9 0.87 19.28 -3.21
N GLN A 10 0.65 19.59 -1.93
CA GLN A 10 0.88 18.64 -0.83
C GLN A 10 -0.09 17.46 -0.88
N LEU A 11 -1.38 17.67 -1.22
CA LEU A 11 -2.33 16.56 -1.39
C LEU A 11 -1.99 15.67 -2.58
N LYS A 12 -1.60 16.25 -3.73
CA LYS A 12 -1.10 15.50 -4.88
C LYS A 12 0.15 14.69 -4.50
N THR A 13 1.08 15.31 -3.78
CA THR A 13 2.30 14.64 -3.29
C THR A 13 1.98 13.49 -2.34
N LEU A 14 1.06 13.70 -1.39
CA LEU A 14 0.60 12.66 -0.47
C LEU A 14 -0.03 11.49 -1.23
N GLY A 15 -0.93 11.79 -2.18
CA GLY A 15 -1.58 10.78 -3.02
C GLY A 15 -0.58 9.91 -3.77
N THR A 16 0.41 10.52 -4.45
CA THR A 16 1.47 9.80 -5.15
C THR A 16 2.31 8.94 -4.21
N LYS A 17 2.70 9.46 -3.03
CA LYS A 17 3.49 8.70 -2.06
C LYS A 17 2.75 7.48 -1.50
N LEU A 18 1.46 7.63 -1.21
CA LEU A 18 0.62 6.52 -0.74
C LEU A 18 0.48 5.42 -1.80
N GLN A 19 0.26 5.79 -3.06
CA GLN A 19 0.21 4.85 -4.18
C GLN A 19 1.54 4.13 -4.41
N ALA A 20 2.66 4.85 -4.32
CA ALA A 20 4.00 4.27 -4.40
C ALA A 20 4.25 3.29 -3.24
N GLY A 21 3.84 3.64 -2.02
CA GLY A 21 3.95 2.76 -0.85
C GLY A 21 3.14 1.47 -0.99
N SER A 22 1.90 1.56 -1.50
CA SER A 22 1.09 0.38 -1.86
C SER A 22 1.83 -0.54 -2.83
N SER A 23 2.38 0.03 -3.91
CA SER A 23 3.10 -0.74 -4.94
C SER A 23 4.35 -1.42 -4.37
N GLU A 24 5.08 -0.74 -3.49
CA GLU A 24 6.27 -1.31 -2.85
C GLU A 24 5.89 -2.46 -1.89
N ILE A 25 4.79 -2.34 -1.13
CA ILE A 25 4.31 -3.43 -0.28
C ILE A 25 3.95 -4.66 -1.13
N ASP A 26 3.26 -4.49 -2.25
CA ASP A 26 2.91 -5.62 -3.12
C ASP A 26 4.14 -6.27 -3.76
N LYS A 27 5.13 -5.46 -4.12
CA LYS A 27 6.42 -5.96 -4.62
C LYS A 27 7.16 -6.77 -3.55
N GLN A 28 7.27 -6.25 -2.33
CA GLN A 28 7.94 -6.93 -1.22
C GLN A 28 7.22 -8.22 -0.81
N LYS A 29 5.89 -8.17 -0.72
CA LYS A 29 5.04 -9.36 -0.50
C LYS A 29 5.37 -10.45 -1.53
N SER A 30 5.40 -10.10 -2.81
CA SER A 30 5.65 -11.07 -3.90
C SER A 30 7.09 -11.61 -3.87
N LEU A 31 8.07 -10.74 -3.62
CA LEU A 31 9.48 -11.13 -3.49
C LEU A 31 9.69 -12.12 -2.35
N LEU A 32 9.15 -11.80 -1.16
CA LEU A 32 9.31 -12.62 0.03
C LEU A 32 8.60 -13.97 -0.11
N THR A 33 7.40 -14.01 -0.71
CA THR A 33 6.74 -15.28 -1.05
C THR A 33 7.62 -16.14 -1.95
N LYS A 34 8.19 -15.56 -3.03
CA LYS A 34 9.07 -16.30 -3.94
C LYS A 34 10.33 -16.83 -3.25
N VAL A 35 10.95 -16.02 -2.37
CA VAL A 35 12.12 -16.46 -1.59
C VAL A 35 11.74 -17.62 -0.67
N LEU A 36 10.60 -17.53 0.02
CA LEU A 36 10.11 -18.59 0.89
C LEU A 36 9.83 -19.90 0.13
N GLU A 37 9.21 -19.81 -1.05
CA GLU A 37 8.94 -20.96 -1.92
C GLU A 37 10.22 -21.59 -2.48
N GLY A 38 11.23 -20.78 -2.78
CA GLY A 38 12.53 -21.24 -3.28
C GLY A 38 13.50 -21.73 -2.20
N THR A 39 13.17 -21.57 -0.92
CA THR A 39 14.03 -22.00 0.19
C THR A 39 13.86 -23.49 0.46
N ASP A 40 14.96 -24.24 0.44
CA ASP A 40 14.99 -25.66 0.77
C ASP A 40 14.95 -25.90 2.28
N TRP A 41 13.81 -25.53 2.89
CA TRP A 41 13.51 -25.73 4.29
C TRP A 41 12.36 -26.74 4.41
N LYS A 42 12.64 -27.91 4.98
CA LYS A 42 11.68 -29.03 5.08
C LYS A 42 11.34 -29.33 6.54
N GLY A 43 10.18 -29.95 6.73
CA GLY A 43 9.70 -30.41 8.03
C GLY A 43 8.51 -29.61 8.56
N PRO A 44 7.92 -30.05 9.68
CA PRO A 44 6.64 -29.52 10.19
C PRO A 44 6.65 -28.02 10.47
N ASP A 45 7.77 -27.47 10.97
CA ASP A 45 7.89 -26.03 11.24
C ASP A 45 7.91 -25.21 9.96
N ALA A 46 8.54 -25.73 8.90
CA ALA A 46 8.57 -25.09 7.60
C ALA A 46 7.17 -25.05 6.98
N ASP A 47 6.40 -26.13 7.12
CA ASP A 47 5.02 -26.20 6.63
C ASP A 47 4.09 -25.27 7.41
N LYS A 48 4.25 -25.22 8.74
CA LYS A 48 3.53 -24.27 9.61
C LYS A 48 3.83 -22.83 9.21
N PHE A 49 5.11 -22.47 9.05
CA PHE A 49 5.50 -21.12 8.66
C PHE A 49 4.96 -20.74 7.28
N ARG A 50 5.00 -21.64 6.29
CA ARG A 50 4.40 -21.38 4.96
C ARG A 50 2.89 -21.21 5.03
N SER A 51 2.21 -21.95 5.90
CA SER A 51 0.78 -21.80 6.13
C SER A 51 0.46 -20.42 6.75
N GLU A 52 1.19 -20.03 7.80
CA GLU A 52 1.05 -18.72 8.45
C GLU A 52 1.38 -17.57 7.49
N TRP A 53 2.44 -17.70 6.70
CA TRP A 53 2.82 -16.71 5.69
C TRP A 53 1.72 -16.49 4.65
N ASN A 54 1.26 -17.56 4.00
CA ASN A 54 0.27 -17.45 2.94
C ASN A 54 -1.13 -17.07 3.46
N GLY A 55 -1.48 -17.49 4.68
CA GLY A 55 -2.78 -17.21 5.27
C GLY A 55 -2.86 -15.84 5.94
N GLN A 56 -1.95 -15.56 6.87
CA GLN A 56 -2.02 -14.37 7.72
C GLN A 56 -1.20 -13.21 7.15
N HIS A 57 0.08 -13.43 6.83
CA HIS A 57 0.98 -12.34 6.48
C HIS A 57 0.69 -11.75 5.09
N VAL A 58 0.51 -12.60 4.08
CA VAL A 58 0.11 -12.18 2.72
C VAL A 58 -1.21 -11.41 2.76
N ALA A 59 -2.21 -11.90 3.51
CA ALA A 59 -3.50 -11.23 3.65
C ALA A 59 -3.37 -9.87 4.36
N ALA A 60 -2.57 -9.77 5.41
CA ALA A 60 -2.32 -8.50 6.10
C ALA A 60 -1.61 -7.48 5.19
N LEU A 61 -0.57 -7.89 4.47
CA LEU A 61 0.15 -7.03 3.52
C LEU A 61 -0.77 -6.56 2.39
N ALA A 62 -1.63 -7.44 1.85
CA ALA A 62 -2.62 -7.08 0.85
C ALA A 62 -3.61 -6.03 1.37
N LYS A 63 -4.10 -6.17 2.60
CA LYS A 63 -4.97 -5.17 3.25
C LYS A 63 -4.30 -3.82 3.40
N VAL A 64 -3.03 -3.79 3.82
CA VAL A 64 -2.26 -2.53 3.93
C VAL A 64 -2.05 -1.89 2.56
N SER A 65 -1.65 -2.67 1.55
CA SER A 65 -1.50 -2.14 0.19
C SER A 65 -2.80 -1.52 -0.32
N GLN A 66 -3.93 -2.22 -0.17
CA GLN A 66 -5.24 -1.73 -0.58
C GLN A 66 -5.63 -0.44 0.17
N ALA A 67 -5.39 -0.38 1.49
CA ALA A 67 -5.69 0.81 2.29
C ALA A 67 -4.85 2.03 1.84
N LEU A 68 -3.56 1.84 1.56
CA LEU A 68 -2.70 2.90 1.04
C LEU A 68 -3.12 3.34 -0.37
N GLN A 69 -3.51 2.39 -1.23
CA GLN A 69 -3.99 2.70 -2.58
C GLN A 69 -5.27 3.56 -2.52
N GLU A 70 -6.23 3.19 -1.66
CA GLU A 70 -7.49 3.93 -1.50
C GLU A 70 -7.25 5.31 -0.89
N ALA A 71 -6.47 5.40 0.17
CA ALA A 71 -6.09 6.68 0.77
C ALA A 71 -5.37 7.59 -0.24
N GLY A 72 -4.50 7.02 -1.08
CA GLY A 72 -3.82 7.74 -2.15
C GLY A 72 -4.77 8.27 -3.23
N LYS A 73 -5.76 7.47 -3.64
CA LYS A 73 -6.83 7.91 -4.56
C LYS A 73 -7.66 9.04 -3.95
N GLN A 74 -8.03 8.91 -2.67
CA GLN A 74 -8.81 9.93 -1.97
C GLN A 74 -8.05 11.25 -1.85
N ALA A 75 -6.76 11.23 -1.50
CA ALA A 75 -5.92 12.42 -1.44
C ALA A 75 -5.83 13.14 -2.81
N SER A 76 -5.60 12.38 -3.89
CA SER A 76 -5.56 12.93 -5.25
C SER A 76 -6.91 13.50 -5.69
N ARG A 77 -8.02 12.83 -5.34
CA ARG A 77 -9.38 13.32 -5.61
C ARG A 77 -9.65 14.65 -4.89
N ASN A 78 -9.34 14.71 -3.59
CA ASN A 78 -9.51 15.92 -2.79
C ASN A 78 -8.70 17.10 -3.37
N ALA A 79 -7.50 16.82 -3.90
CA ALA A 79 -6.68 17.85 -4.55
C ALA A 79 -7.34 18.38 -5.83
N THR A 80 -7.88 17.50 -6.67
CA THR A 80 -8.60 17.89 -7.90
C THR A 80 -9.88 18.68 -7.58
N GLU A 81 -10.63 18.28 -6.55
CA GLU A 81 -11.84 18.99 -6.12
C GLU A 81 -11.51 20.41 -5.62
N GLN A 82 -10.43 20.57 -4.84
CA GLN A 82 -9.97 21.89 -4.40
C GLN A 82 -9.45 22.77 -5.55
N GLU A 83 -8.75 22.19 -6.53
CA GLU A 83 -8.28 22.90 -7.73
C GLU A 83 -9.45 23.44 -8.55
N ASN A 84 -10.55 22.69 -8.65
CA ASN A 84 -11.75 23.12 -9.35
C ASN A 84 -12.56 24.15 -8.56
N ALA A 85 -12.62 24.04 -7.22
CA ALA A 85 -13.36 24.98 -6.37
C ALA A 85 -12.64 26.33 -6.20
N SER A 86 -11.33 26.38 -6.42
CA SER A 86 -10.50 27.60 -6.29
C SER A 86 -10.28 28.33 -7.61
N ARG A 87 -10.86 27.82 -8.71
CA ARG A 87 -10.88 28.44 -10.05
C ARG A 87 -12.10 29.32 -10.20
#